data_AF-A0AAD8AHM4-F1
#
_entry.id   AF-A0AAD8AHM4-F1
#
_cell.length_a   1.000
_cell.length_b   1.000
_cell.length_c   1.000
_cell.angle_alpha   90.00
_cell.angle_beta   90.00
_cell.angle_gamma   90.00
#
_symmetry.space_group_name_H-M   'P 1'
#
loop_
_entity.id
_entity.type
_entity.pdbx_description
1 polymer ?
#
loop_
_entity_poly.entity_id
_entity_poly.type
_entity_poly.pdbx_seq_one_letter_code
_entity_poly.pdbx_strand_id
1 'polypeptide(L)'
;ISSTTFAKGRWLTFLTTSISQFYSDIYIPYDCEFLIAQLSNQKIVTLSEVYRVHSTSELNVLPVANWNPISQLNWTANEFNERRQDLRGLVIKAAVISD
;
A
#
# COMPACT_ATOMS: atom_id res chain seq x y z
N ILE A 1 -0.76 -18.18 -16.77
CA ILE A 1 0.28 -17.15 -16.56
C ILE A 1 0.15 -16.72 -15.10
N SER A 2 0.97 -17.28 -14.20
CA SER A 2 0.85 -17.07 -12.76
C SER A 2 1.41 -15.69 -12.38
N SER A 3 0.51 -14.74 -12.16
CA SER A 3 0.80 -13.38 -11.71
C SER A 3 1.17 -13.36 -10.21
N THR A 4 2.41 -13.72 -9.88
CA THR A 4 2.97 -13.66 -8.51
C THR A 4 4.40 -13.14 -8.52
N THR A 5 4.66 -12.02 -9.20
CA THR A 5 6.01 -11.45 -9.32
C THR A 5 6.33 -10.37 -8.27
N PHE A 6 5.40 -10.03 -7.37
CA PHE A 6 5.55 -8.96 -6.37
C PHE A 6 5.22 -9.35 -4.91
N ALA A 7 4.76 -10.58 -4.68
CA ALA A 7 4.43 -11.07 -3.34
C ALA A 7 5.64 -10.96 -2.39
N LYS A 8 5.45 -10.42 -1.18
CA LYS A 8 6.49 -10.19 -0.15
C LYS A 8 7.61 -9.21 -0.54
N GLY A 9 7.49 -8.51 -1.67
CA GLY A 9 8.45 -7.47 -2.05
C GLY A 9 8.30 -6.21 -1.19
N ARG A 10 9.41 -5.50 -0.99
CA ARG A 10 9.43 -4.14 -0.44
C ARG A 10 9.82 -3.16 -1.55
N TRP A 11 9.00 -2.14 -1.76
CA TRP A 11 9.20 -1.17 -2.83
C TRP A 11 9.10 0.24 -2.30
N LEU A 12 9.93 1.14 -2.83
CA LEU A 12 9.85 2.57 -2.59
C LEU A 12 9.88 3.29 -3.94
N THR A 13 8.82 4.05 -4.23
CA THR A 13 8.72 4.88 -5.43
C THR A 13 8.64 6.36 -5.05
N PHE A 14 9.28 7.23 -5.82
CA PHE A 14 9.15 8.67 -5.69
C PHE A 14 8.20 9.19 -6.76
N LEU A 15 7.14 9.88 -6.37
CA LEU A 15 6.15 10.43 -7.30
C LEU A 15 5.97 11.93 -7.11
N THR A 16 5.83 12.63 -8.24
CA THR A 16 5.46 14.05 -8.30
C THR A 16 4.00 14.24 -8.74
N THR A 17 3.34 13.19 -9.22
CA THR A 17 1.96 13.19 -9.72
C THR A 17 1.00 12.52 -8.74
N SER A 18 -0.29 12.50 -9.07
CA SER A 18 -1.31 11.83 -8.26
C SER A 18 -1.11 10.31 -8.23
N ILE A 19 -1.10 9.73 -7.02
CA ILE A 19 -1.04 8.28 -6.79
C ILE A 19 -2.16 7.55 -7.52
N SER A 20 -3.40 8.05 -7.40
CA SER A 20 -4.57 7.39 -7.97
C SER A 20 -4.54 7.34 -9.50
N GLN A 21 -3.96 8.37 -10.13
CA GLN A 21 -3.81 8.44 -11.57
C GLN A 21 -2.66 7.55 -12.07
N PHE A 22 -1.53 7.51 -11.36
CA PHE A 22 -0.38 6.69 -11.78
C PHE A 22 -0.62 5.19 -11.61
N TYR A 23 -1.32 4.80 -10.54
CA TYR A 23 -1.57 3.40 -10.20
C TYR A 23 -3.02 2.95 -10.48
N SER A 24 -3.72 3.61 -11.41
CA SER A 24 -5.09 3.24 -11.82
C SER A 24 -5.17 1.80 -12.33
N ASP A 25 -4.19 1.42 -13.15
CA ASP A 25 -4.19 0.16 -13.91
C ASP A 25 -3.12 -0.83 -13.44
N ILE A 26 -2.49 -0.54 -12.29
CA ILE A 26 -1.47 -1.40 -11.68
C ILE A 26 -2.09 -2.11 -10.47
N TYR A 27 -2.05 -3.44 -10.51
CA TYR A 27 -2.42 -4.25 -9.36
C TYR A 27 -1.23 -4.37 -8.40
N ILE A 28 -1.38 -3.81 -7.21
CA ILE A 28 -0.44 -3.95 -6.10
C ILE A 28 -1.04 -4.97 -5.12
N PRO A 29 -0.48 -6.19 -5.02
CA PRO A 29 -1.02 -7.23 -4.14
C PRO A 29 -1.07 -6.80 -2.69
N TYR A 30 -2.05 -7.31 -1.95
CA TYR A 30 -2.15 -7.07 -0.51
C TYR A 30 -0.85 -7.45 0.19
N ASP A 31 -0.25 -8.62 -0.05
CA ASP A 31 0.96 -9.08 0.65
C ASP A 31 2.29 -8.37 0.28
N CYS A 32 2.22 -7.26 -0.46
CA CYS A 32 3.36 -6.42 -0.83
C CYS A 32 3.46 -5.20 0.09
N GLU A 33 4.68 -4.79 0.47
CA GLU A 33 4.92 -3.51 1.14
C GLU A 33 5.38 -2.48 0.11
N PHE A 34 4.43 -1.72 -0.42
CA PHE A 34 4.69 -0.75 -1.48
C PHE A 34 4.51 0.68 -0.95
N LEU A 35 5.61 1.41 -0.87
CA LEU A 35 5.66 2.78 -0.36
C LEU A 35 5.83 3.78 -1.50
N ILE A 36 5.11 4.89 -1.40
CA ILE A 36 5.24 6.04 -2.28
C ILE A 36 5.66 7.24 -1.45
N ALA A 37 6.80 7.83 -1.80
CA ALA A 37 7.24 9.11 -1.29
C ALA A 37 6.75 10.24 -2.22
N GLN A 38 5.99 11.18 -1.68
CA GLN A 38 5.57 12.39 -2.38
C GLN A 38 6.05 13.62 -1.64
N LEU A 39 6.68 14.55 -2.38
CA LEU A 39 7.11 15.83 -1.84
C LEU A 39 5.93 16.82 -1.88
N SER A 40 5.59 17.37 -0.73
CA SER A 40 4.63 18.47 -0.63
C SER A 40 5.29 19.82 -0.90
N ASN A 41 4.48 20.83 -1.18
CA ASN A 41 4.93 22.22 -1.36
C ASN A 41 5.70 22.78 -0.14
N GLN A 42 5.49 22.19 1.04
CA GLN A 42 6.14 22.59 2.30
C GLN A 42 7.49 21.88 2.53
N LYS A 43 8.03 21.22 1.50
CA LYS A 43 9.26 20.39 1.59
C LYS A 43 9.17 19.24 2.59
N ILE A 44 7.95 18.77 2.85
CA ILE A 44 7.69 17.59 3.67
C ILE A 44 7.44 16.42 2.71
N VAL A 45 8.14 15.31 2.90
CA VAL A 45 7.88 14.08 2.17
C VAL A 45 6.87 13.27 2.95
N THR A 46 5.71 13.01 2.37
CA THR A 46 4.75 12.04 2.89
C THR A 46 5.06 10.68 2.28
N LEU A 47 5.25 9.67 3.13
CA LEU A 47 5.30 8.28 2.69
C LEU A 47 3.92 7.65 2.89
N SER A 48 3.35 7.15 1.80
CA SER A 48 2.09 6.41 1.82
C SER A 48 2.30 4.98 1.37
N GLU A 49 1.76 4.04 2.13
CA GLU A 49 1.62 2.66 1.72
C GLU A 49 0.43 2.52 0.75
N VAL A 50 0.61 1.75 -0.32
CA VAL A 50 -0.43 1.49 -1.30
C VAL A 50 -0.62 0.01 -1.58
N TYR A 51 -1.88 -0.42 -1.70
CA TYR A 51 -2.22 -1.81 -1.98
C TYR A 51 -3.67 -1.93 -2.46
N ARG A 52 -4.01 -3.07 -3.07
CA ARG A 52 -5.38 -3.49 -3.33
C ARG A 52 -5.65 -4.80 -2.62
N VAL A 53 -6.78 -4.88 -1.93
CA VAL A 53 -7.22 -6.13 -1.28
C VAL A 53 -7.53 -7.21 -2.32
N HIS A 54 -8.09 -6.81 -3.46
CA HIS A 54 -8.37 -7.67 -4.61
C HIS A 54 -8.17 -6.89 -5.92
N SER A 55 -7.98 -7.58 -7.03
CA SER A 55 -7.71 -6.94 -8.34
C SER A 55 -8.82 -6.01 -8.82
N THR A 56 -10.05 -6.24 -8.37
CA THR A 56 -11.23 -5.41 -8.68
C THR A 56 -11.55 -4.36 -7.62
N SER A 57 -10.80 -4.33 -6.51
CA SER A 57 -11.00 -3.35 -5.43
C SER A 57 -10.29 -2.03 -5.75
N GLU A 58 -10.76 -0.95 -5.14
CA GLU A 58 -10.10 0.35 -5.19
C GLU A 58 -8.69 0.31 -4.58
N LEU A 59 -7.83 1.23 -5.04
CA LEU A 59 -6.50 1.42 -4.48
C LEU A 59 -6.61 2.02 -3.09
N ASN A 60 -6.04 1.34 -2.10
CA ASN A 60 -5.92 1.88 -0.75
C ASN A 60 -4.63 2.70 -0.68
N VAL A 61 -4.71 3.87 -0.06
CA VAL A 61 -3.58 4.78 0.16
C VAL A 61 -3.57 5.14 1.64
N LEU A 62 -2.55 4.69 2.37
CA LEU A 62 -2.41 4.89 3.80
C LEU A 62 -1.14 5.68 4.10
N PRO A 63 -1.22 6.92 4.61
CA PRO A 63 -0.04 7.64 5.09
C PRO A 63 0.59 6.88 6.27
N VAL A 64 1.87 6.52 6.14
CA VAL A 64 2.60 5.75 7.16
C VAL A 64 3.77 6.52 7.78
N ALA A 65 4.26 7.55 7.09
CA ALA A 65 5.28 8.42 7.66
C ALA A 65 5.29 9.80 7.04
N ASN A 66 5.88 10.74 7.77
CA ASN A 66 6.31 12.03 7.24
C ASN A 66 7.81 12.19 7.48
N TRP A 67 8.51 12.77 6.51
CA TRP A 67 9.93 13.08 6.62
C TRP A 67 10.17 14.54 6.26
N ASN A 68 10.98 15.23 7.06
CA ASN A 68 11.61 16.48 6.68
C ASN A 68 12.99 16.60 7.35
N PRO A 69 13.86 17.52 6.90
CA PRO A 69 15.21 17.64 7.44
C PRO A 69 15.29 18.02 8.92
N ILE A 70 14.23 18.63 9.48
CA ILE A 70 14.21 19.18 10.85
C ILE A 70 13.74 18.13 11.84
N SER A 71 12.56 17.55 11.62
CA SER A 71 11.95 16.55 12.51
C SER A 71 12.33 15.12 12.15
N GLN A 72 13.16 14.92 11.13
CA GLN A 72 13.57 13.62 10.61
C GLN A 72 12.37 12.75 10.19
N LEU A 73 12.56 11.43 10.14
CA LEU A 73 11.51 10.47 9.81
C LEU A 73 10.61 10.25 11.03
N ASN A 74 9.33 10.60 10.89
CA ASN A 74 8.29 10.22 11.83
C ASN A 74 7.44 9.11 11.20
N TRP A 75 7.60 7.89 11.70
CA TRP A 75 6.92 6.68 11.24
C TRP A 75 5.76 6.32 12.18
N THR A 76 4.67 5.80 11.64
CA THR A 76 3.54 5.31 12.44
C THR A 76 3.93 4.19 13.40
N ALA A 77 3.34 4.14 14.59
CA ALA A 77 3.64 3.10 15.58
C ALA A 77 3.12 1.71 15.17
N ASN A 78 2.14 1.65 14.26
CA ASN A 78 1.46 0.41 13.90
C ASN A 78 2.29 -0.46 12.95
N GLU A 79 2.32 -1.76 13.23
CA GLU A 79 2.96 -2.74 12.36
C GLU A 79 2.19 -2.91 11.03
N PHE A 80 2.85 -3.55 10.06
CA PHE A 80 2.35 -3.71 8.70
C PHE A 80 0.91 -4.25 8.61
N ASN A 81 0.61 -5.33 9.32
CA ASN A 81 -0.72 -5.93 9.29
C ASN A 81 -1.75 -5.06 10.03
N GLU A 82 -1.34 -4.39 11.12
CA GLU A 82 -2.23 -3.58 11.95
C GLU A 82 -2.73 -2.34 11.19
N ARG A 83 -1.89 -1.73 10.35
CA ARG A 83 -2.26 -0.56 9.54
C ARG A 83 -3.41 -0.83 8.58
N ARG A 84 -3.56 -2.07 8.15
CA ARG A 84 -4.51 -2.46 7.09
C ARG A 84 -5.86 -2.89 7.63
N GLN A 85 -5.93 -3.17 8.93
CA GLN A 85 -7.11 -3.51 9.73
C GLN A 85 -7.88 -4.74 9.26
N ASP A 86 -8.54 -4.66 8.10
CA ASP A 86 -9.47 -5.66 7.59
C ASP A 86 -9.29 -5.89 6.07
N LEU A 87 -10.10 -6.79 5.53
CA LEU A 87 -10.17 -7.05 4.08
C LEU A 87 -11.22 -6.20 3.37
N ARG A 88 -11.62 -5.06 3.96
CA ARG A 88 -12.55 -4.07 3.37
C ARG A 88 -13.80 -4.69 2.75
N GLY A 89 -14.38 -5.68 3.43
CA GLY A 89 -15.59 -6.38 2.98
C GLY A 89 -15.39 -7.50 1.95
N LEU A 90 -14.14 -7.93 1.68
CA LEU A 90 -13.86 -9.08 0.82
C LEU A 90 -14.54 -10.34 1.37
N VAL A 91 -15.37 -10.99 0.55
CA VAL A 91 -16.04 -12.24 0.90
C VAL A 91 -15.16 -13.42 0.51
N ILE A 92 -14.69 -14.16 1.52
CA ILE A 92 -13.95 -15.42 1.33
C ILE A 92 -14.97 -16.56 1.28
N LYS A 93 -15.06 -17.25 0.15
CA LYS A 93 -15.89 -18.46 0.00
C LYS A 93 -15.00 -19.69 0.18
N ALA A 94 -15.37 -20.56 1.11
CA ALA A 94 -14.67 -21.82 1.36
C ALA A 94 -15.65 -22.99 1.22
N ALA A 95 -15.15 -24.12 0.76
CA ALA A 95 -15.84 -25.40 0.76
C ALA A 95 -14.97 -26.42 1.49
N VAL A 96 -15.61 -27.27 2.30
CA VAL A 96 -14.96 -28.38 3.00
C VAL A 96 -15.44 -29.66 2.35
N ILE A 97 -14.49 -30.52 1.96
CA ILE A 97 -14.79 -31.87 1.49
C ILE A 97 -14.42 -32.80 2.64
N SER A 98 -15.38 -33.58 3.09
CA SER A 98 -15.19 -34.66 4.05
C SER A 98 -15.37 -36.01 3.34
N ASP A 99 -14.59 -37.01 3.75
CA ASP A 99 -14.75 -38.40 3.33
C ASP A 99 -16.05 -39.03 3.86
#